data_AF-A0A2D5GBP4-F1
#
_entry.id   AF-A0A2D5GBP4-F1
#
_cell.length_a   1.000
_cell.length_b   1.000
_cell.length_c   1.000
_cell.angle_alpha   90.00
_cell.angle_beta   90.00
_cell.angle_gamma   90.00
#
_symmetry.space_group_name_H-M   'P 1'
#
loop_
_entity.id
_entity.type
_entity.pdbx_description
1 polymer ?
#
loop_
_entity_poly.entity_id
_entity_poly.type
_entity_poly.pdbx_seq_one_letter_code
_entity_poly.pdbx_strand_id
1 'polypeptide(L)' 'AFMMPVATPPNAIVFGSGMIKMRDMIRAGFVLNLIAIALITLVTVTLVPMVFGI' A
#
# COMPACT_ATOMS: atom_id res chain seq x y z
N ALA A 1 2.88 4.91 6.34
CA ALA A 1 4.20 4.92 5.64
C ALA A 1 4.12 5.03 4.10
N PHE A 2 2.95 5.20 3.47
CA PHE A 2 2.79 5.45 2.01
C PHE A 2 2.22 6.84 1.65
N MET A 3 2.04 7.70 2.65
CA MET A 3 1.34 8.99 2.49
C MET A 3 2.28 10.20 2.44
N MET A 4 3.59 9.98 2.65
CA MET A 4 4.61 11.02 2.56
C MET A 4 5.73 10.51 1.65
N PRO A 5 6.25 11.35 0.72
CA PRO A 5 7.13 10.96 -0.38
C PRO A 5 8.58 10.72 0.08
N VAL A 6 8.78 10.00 1.18
CA VAL A 6 10.09 9.80 1.82
C VAL A 6 10.52 8.32 1.83
N ALA A 7 9.64 7.39 1.47
CA ALA A 7 9.91 5.96 1.69
C ALA A 7 10.70 5.26 0.56
N THR A 8 10.66 5.72 -0.70
CA THR A 8 11.32 5.00 -1.80
C THR A 8 11.78 5.94 -2.94
N PRO A 9 13.04 5.80 -3.44
CA PRO A 9 13.58 6.62 -4.52
C PRO A 9 12.70 6.69 -5.79
N PRO A 10 12.02 5.62 -6.25
CA PRO A 10 11.13 5.73 -7.42
C PRO A 10 9.93 6.68 -7.24
N ASN A 11 9.31 6.74 -6.06
CA ASN A 11 8.14 7.60 -5.84
C ASN A 11 8.51 9.10 -5.83
N ALA A 12 9.72 9.43 -5.36
CA ALA A 12 10.27 10.79 -5.42
C ALA A 12 10.58 11.24 -6.86
N ILE A 13 11.07 10.32 -7.71
CA ILE A 13 11.36 10.61 -9.14
C ILE A 13 10.06 10.92 -9.90
N VAL A 14 9.00 10.13 -9.67
CA VAL A 14 7.70 10.36 -10.33
C VAL A 14 7.06 11.67 -9.85
N PHE A 15 7.21 12.03 -8.57
CA PHE A 15 6.74 13.31 -8.04
C PHE A 15 7.53 14.52 -8.59
N GLY A 16 8.85 14.39 -8.72
CA GLY A 16 9.72 15.43 -9.30
C GLY A 16 9.53 15.66 -10.80
N SER A 17 8.95 14.68 -11.52
CA SER A 17 8.65 14.80 -12.96
C SER A 17 7.51 15.78 -13.30
N GLY A 18 6.82 16.34 -12.29
CA GLY A 18 5.72 17.30 -12.47
C GLY A 18 4.43 16.69 -13.05
N MET A 19 4.43 15.41 -13.41
CA MET A 19 3.27 14.74 -14.04
C MET A 19 2.23 14.23 -13.03
N ILE A 20 2.57 14.09 -11.75
CA ILE A 20 1.66 13.54 -10.71
C ILE A 20 1.48 14.54 -9.57
N LYS A 21 0.22 14.90 -9.29
CA LYS A 21 -0.13 15.83 -8.20
C LYS A 21 -0.09 15.09 -6.86
N MET A 22 0.25 15.81 -5.79
CA MET A 22 0.28 15.27 -4.42
C MET A 22 -1.03 14.59 -4.00
N ARG A 23 -2.18 15.12 -4.47
CA ARG A 23 -3.51 14.51 -4.24
C ARG A 23 -3.63 13.10 -4.84
N ASP A 24 -3.03 12.84 -5.98
CA ASP A 24 -3.10 11.53 -6.64
C ASP A 24 -2.25 10.50 -5.90
N MET A 25 -1.09 10.90 -5.38
CA MET A 25 -0.25 10.04 -4.52
C MET A 25 -0.96 9.66 -3.21
N ILE A 26 -1.65 10.60 -2.57
CA ILE A 26 -2.40 10.33 -1.34
C ILE A 26 -3.53 9.32 -1.62
N ARG A 27 -4.25 9.49 -2.75
CA ARG A 27 -5.34 8.58 -3.15
C ARG A 27 -4.83 7.19 -3.47
N ALA A 28 -3.75 7.09 -4.25
CA ALA A 28 -3.11 5.82 -4.59
C ALA A 28 -2.58 5.10 -3.33
N GLY A 29 -1.92 5.83 -2.44
CA GLY A 29 -1.43 5.28 -1.17
C GLY A 29 -2.56 4.81 -0.24
N PHE A 30 -3.68 5.52 -0.20
CA PHE A 30 -4.86 5.12 0.57
C PHE A 30 -5.50 3.83 0.02
N VAL A 31 -5.68 3.76 -1.30
CA VAL A 31 -6.23 2.57 -1.97
C VAL A 31 -5.31 1.36 -1.77
N LEU A 32 -4.00 1.53 -1.93
CA LEU A 32 -3.03 0.45 -1.72
C LEU A 32 -3.06 -0.06 -0.28
N ASN A 33 -3.14 0.83 0.71
CA ASN A 33 -3.19 0.45 2.12
C ASN A 33 -4.48 -0.31 2.46
N LEU A 34 -5.62 0.13 1.91
CA LEU A 34 -6.90 -0.55 2.09
C LEU A 34 -6.87 -1.98 1.52
N ILE A 35 -6.31 -2.13 0.31
CA ILE A 35 -6.13 -3.44 -0.33
C ILE A 35 -5.15 -4.31 0.47
N ALA A 36 -4.04 -3.73 0.95
CA ALA A 36 -3.05 -4.46 1.73
C ALA A 36 -3.64 -4.98 3.05
N ILE A 37 -4.42 -4.16 3.76
CA ILE A 37 -5.11 -4.59 4.98
C ILE A 37 -6.08 -5.73 4.66
N ALA A 38 -6.92 -5.58 3.64
CA ALA A 38 -7.87 -6.61 3.24
C ALA A 38 -7.18 -7.94 2.88
N LEU A 39 -6.08 -7.88 2.12
CA LEU A 39 -5.28 -9.05 1.76
C LEU A 39 -4.62 -9.69 2.98
N ILE A 40 -3.99 -8.89 3.85
CA ILE A 40 -3.35 -9.40 5.06
C ILE A 40 -4.39 -10.05 5.97
N THR A 41 -5.56 -9.43 6.17
CA THR A 41 -6.63 -10.00 6.97
C THR A 41 -7.16 -11.29 6.35
N LEU A 42 -7.39 -11.32 5.04
CA LEU A 42 -7.86 -12.52 4.34
C LEU A 42 -6.85 -13.67 4.44
N VAL A 43 -5.58 -13.40 4.16
CA VAL A 43 -4.50 -14.39 4.25
C VAL A 43 -4.32 -14.85 5.69
N THR A 44 -4.39 -13.95 6.68
CA THR A 44 -4.30 -14.35 8.08
C THR A 44 -5.50 -15.22 8.47
N VAL A 45 -6.73 -14.86 8.07
CA VAL A 45 -7.94 -15.63 8.41
C VAL A 45 -8.04 -16.95 7.63
N THR A 46 -7.40 -17.08 6.46
CA THR A 46 -7.47 -18.31 5.65
C THR A 46 -6.24 -19.21 5.83
N LEU A 47 -5.04 -18.64 5.81
CA LEU A 47 -3.78 -19.36 5.90
C LEU A 47 -3.47 -19.80 7.34
N VAL A 48 -3.82 -19.00 8.36
CA VAL A 48 -3.59 -19.39 9.77
C VAL A 48 -4.41 -20.63 10.15
N PRO A 49 -5.74 -20.73 9.94
CA PRO A 49 -6.45 -21.96 10.26
C PRO A 49 -6.02 -23.13 9.36
N MET A 50 -5.61 -22.88 8.11
CA MET A 50 -5.10 -23.93 7.24
C MET A 50 -3.73 -24.49 7.68
N VAL A 51 -2.85 -23.64 8.22
CA VAL A 51 -1.53 -24.03 8.73
C VAL A 51 -1.59 -24.58 10.15
N PHE A 52 -2.43 -24.00 11.01
CA PHE A 52 -2.62 -24.43 12.41
C PHE A 52 -3.70 -25.50 12.58
N GLY A 53 -4.41 -25.86 11.51
CA GLY A 53 -5.36 -26.98 11.47
C GLY A 53 -6.56 -26.82 12.41
N ILE A 54 -7.05 -25.60 12.59
CA ILE A 54 -8.23 -25.28 13.43
C ILE A 54 -9.49 -25.22 12.57
#